data_AF-A0A9F5N5Q2-F1
#
_entry.id   AF-A0A9F5N5Q2-F1
#
_cell.length_a   1.000
_cell.length_b   1.000
_cell.length_c   1.000
_cell.angle_alpha   90.00
_cell.angle_beta   90.00
_cell.angle_gamma   90.00
#
_symmetry.space_group_name_H-M   'P 1'
#
loop_
_entity.id
_entity.type
_entity.pdbx_description
1 polymer ?
#
loop_
_entity_poly.entity_id
_entity_poly.type
_entity_poly.pdbx_seq_one_letter_code
_entity_poly.pdbx_strand_id
1 'polypeptide(L)'
;AILGRKEICILPNNITRILATKFCDMDLWRKTCFNIAFSAGGMNENNINMSRLDVFVSHLLGCTSTKTLLHWKQVYESGQFKEFDYGSKNMEKYNQTTPPLYDIRRMYTPTIIWSGGEDIMSTQEDTELLLPLLRNLLHYRVIPHWMHYDFVFGLNACQELYDELVEIIQNFP
;
A
#
# COMPACT_ATOMS: atom_id res chain seq x y z
N ALA A 1 -20.66 -6.55 -16.14
CA ALA A 1 -20.35 -5.30 -15.42
C ALA A 1 -19.39 -5.60 -14.28
N ILE A 2 -18.11 -5.22 -14.41
CA ILE A 2 -17.11 -5.39 -13.34
C ILE A 2 -17.54 -4.65 -12.06
N LEU A 3 -18.30 -3.55 -12.22
CA LEU A 3 -18.91 -2.77 -11.13
C LEU A 3 -20.19 -3.38 -10.53
N GLY A 4 -20.70 -4.49 -11.07
CA GLY A 4 -21.90 -5.18 -10.56
C GLY A 4 -21.60 -6.15 -9.42
N ARG A 5 -20.33 -6.49 -9.20
CA ARG A 5 -19.87 -7.28 -8.05
C ARG A 5 -19.40 -6.32 -6.96
N LYS A 6 -19.80 -6.58 -5.71
CA LYS A 6 -19.36 -5.79 -4.54
C LYS A 6 -17.87 -6.00 -4.21
N GLU A 7 -17.21 -6.90 -4.92
CA GLU A 7 -15.82 -7.31 -4.78
C GLU A 7 -15.10 -7.31 -6.13
N ILE A 8 -13.80 -7.02 -6.10
CA ILE A 8 -12.84 -7.16 -7.19
C ILE A 8 -11.71 -8.04 -6.68
N CYS A 9 -11.49 -9.16 -7.37
CA CYS A 9 -10.41 -10.10 -7.12
C CYS A 9 -9.59 -10.23 -8.39
N ILE A 10 -8.27 -10.04 -8.29
CA ILE A 10 -7.39 -10.23 -9.44
C ILE A 10 -7.23 -11.73 -9.72
N LEU A 11 -7.05 -12.54 -8.68
CA LEU A 11 -7.00 -14.00 -8.75
C LEU A 11 -8.15 -14.61 -7.92
N PRO A 12 -9.37 -14.74 -8.49
CA PRO A 12 -10.61 -15.01 -7.74
C PRO A 12 -10.73 -16.42 -7.16
N ASN A 13 -9.93 -17.39 -7.60
CA ASN A 13 -10.00 -18.76 -7.11
C ASN A 13 -8.65 -19.49 -7.21
N ASN A 14 -8.57 -20.66 -6.57
CA ASN A 14 -7.35 -21.47 -6.53
C ASN A 14 -6.84 -21.87 -7.93
N ILE A 15 -7.74 -22.09 -8.89
CA ILE A 15 -7.34 -22.44 -10.26
C ILE A 15 -6.62 -21.26 -10.90
N THR A 16 -7.19 -20.05 -10.83
CA THR A 16 -6.55 -18.85 -11.37
C THR A 16 -5.20 -18.55 -10.69
N ARG A 17 -5.09 -18.81 -9.38
CA ARG A 17 -3.81 -18.69 -8.66
C ARG A 17 -2.77 -19.67 -9.18
N ILE A 18 -3.11 -20.96 -9.28
CA ILE A 18 -2.20 -22.00 -9.80
C ILE A 18 -1.75 -21.67 -11.22
N LEU A 19 -2.67 -21.24 -12.08
CA LEU A 19 -2.36 -20.84 -13.46
C LEU A 19 -1.42 -19.63 -13.49
N ALA A 20 -1.68 -18.60 -12.67
CA ALA A 20 -0.82 -17.44 -12.56
C ALA A 20 0.59 -17.82 -12.06
N THR A 21 0.69 -18.65 -11.02
CA THR A 21 1.97 -19.15 -10.49
C THR A 21 2.76 -19.87 -11.58
N LYS A 22 2.16 -20.84 -12.28
CA LYS A 22 2.83 -21.55 -13.38
C LYS A 22 3.24 -20.63 -14.51
N PHE A 23 2.40 -19.64 -14.84
CA PHE A 23 2.68 -18.69 -15.89
C PHE A 23 3.86 -17.78 -15.53
N CYS A 24 3.93 -17.30 -14.29
CA CYS A 24 4.97 -16.40 -13.81
C CYS A 24 6.29 -17.09 -13.48
N ASP A 25 6.29 -18.41 -13.30
CA ASP A 25 7.51 -19.20 -13.13
C ASP A 25 8.29 -19.39 -14.45
N MET A 26 7.61 -19.28 -15.60
CA MET A 26 8.25 -19.32 -16.92
C MET A 26 9.17 -18.11 -17.12
N ASP A 27 10.45 -18.36 -17.47
CA ASP A 27 11.45 -17.31 -17.72
C ASP A 27 10.96 -16.21 -18.68
N LEU A 28 10.24 -16.61 -19.74
CA LEU A 28 9.70 -15.70 -20.75
C LEU A 28 8.73 -14.66 -20.18
N TRP A 29 7.94 -15.03 -19.16
CA TRP A 29 6.85 -14.22 -18.62
C TRP A 29 7.16 -13.61 -17.26
N ARG A 30 8.24 -14.04 -16.60
CA ARG A 30 8.62 -13.63 -15.25
C ARG A 30 8.67 -12.11 -15.10
N LYS A 31 9.33 -11.41 -16.03
CA LYS A 31 9.45 -9.94 -15.98
C LYS A 31 8.10 -9.23 -16.18
N THR A 32 7.25 -9.76 -17.07
CA THR A 32 5.90 -9.23 -17.28
C THR A 32 5.03 -9.42 -16.03
N CYS A 33 5.11 -10.59 -15.41
CA CYS A 33 4.41 -10.85 -14.16
C CYS A 33 4.87 -9.92 -13.03
N PHE A 34 6.18 -9.71 -12.91
CA PHE A 34 6.75 -8.77 -11.95
C PHE A 34 6.17 -7.36 -12.15
N ASN A 35 6.25 -6.83 -13.38
CA ASN A 35 5.74 -5.49 -13.69
C ASN A 35 4.23 -5.36 -13.40
N ILE A 36 3.42 -6.36 -13.72
CA ILE A 36 1.98 -6.34 -13.44
C ILE A 36 1.71 -6.37 -11.94
N ALA A 37 2.33 -7.30 -11.22
CA ALA A 37 2.06 -7.54 -9.80
C ALA A 37 2.42 -6.33 -8.93
N PHE A 38 3.50 -5.63 -9.28
CA PHE A 38 4.00 -4.50 -8.51
C PHE A 38 3.66 -3.14 -9.11
N SER A 39 2.87 -3.09 -10.21
CA SER A 39 2.51 -1.84 -10.91
C SER A 39 1.86 -0.77 -10.03
N ALA A 40 1.11 -1.18 -9.00
CA ALA A 40 0.41 -0.23 -8.14
C ALA A 40 1.37 0.61 -7.28
N GLY A 41 2.54 0.11 -6.89
CA GLY A 41 3.45 0.81 -5.95
C GLY A 41 4.94 0.74 -6.27
N GLY A 42 5.32 -0.04 -7.27
CA GLY A 42 6.71 -0.20 -7.68
C GLY A 42 7.51 -1.13 -6.76
N MET A 43 8.41 -1.88 -7.37
CA MET A 43 9.37 -2.74 -6.68
C MET A 43 10.71 -2.63 -7.39
N ASN A 44 11.79 -2.55 -6.62
CA ASN A 44 13.13 -2.59 -7.20
C ASN A 44 13.48 -4.03 -7.64
N GLU A 45 13.64 -4.26 -8.95
CA GLU A 45 13.95 -5.58 -9.54
C GLU A 45 15.23 -6.19 -8.97
N ASN A 46 16.20 -5.37 -8.52
CA ASN A 46 17.44 -5.83 -7.92
C ASN A 46 17.34 -6.13 -6.42
N ASN A 47 16.24 -5.71 -5.77
CA ASN A 47 16.01 -5.89 -4.34
C ASN A 47 14.89 -6.88 -4.04
N ILE A 48 14.44 -7.68 -5.01
CA ILE A 48 13.46 -8.75 -4.81
C ILE A 48 14.07 -10.12 -5.09
N ASN A 49 13.62 -11.15 -4.37
CA ASN A 49 13.93 -12.53 -4.72
C ASN A 49 13.10 -12.99 -5.93
N MET A 50 13.64 -12.87 -7.14
CA MET A 50 12.93 -13.26 -8.38
C MET A 50 12.58 -14.74 -8.46
N SER A 51 13.32 -15.63 -7.77
CA SER A 51 12.98 -17.06 -7.67
C SER A 51 11.75 -17.33 -6.80
N ARG A 52 11.22 -16.32 -6.11
CA ARG A 52 10.02 -16.39 -5.25
C ARG A 52 8.82 -15.63 -5.83
N LEU A 53 8.95 -15.11 -7.05
CA LEU A 53 7.91 -14.29 -7.69
C LEU A 53 6.56 -15.03 -7.79
N ASP A 54 6.60 -16.33 -8.04
CA ASP A 54 5.45 -17.22 -8.11
C ASP A 54 4.58 -17.19 -6.83
N VAL A 55 5.23 -17.08 -5.67
CA VAL A 55 4.58 -16.96 -4.37
C VAL A 55 4.13 -15.54 -4.09
N PHE A 56 4.90 -14.53 -4.48
CA PHE A 56 4.43 -13.15 -4.35
C PHE A 56 3.16 -12.92 -5.18
N VAL A 57 3.15 -13.29 -6.47
CA VAL A 57 2.00 -13.08 -7.37
C VAL A 57 0.75 -13.84 -6.90
N SER A 58 0.90 -15.06 -6.39
CA SER A 58 -0.26 -15.88 -5.96
C SER A 58 -0.93 -15.39 -4.68
N HIS A 59 -0.23 -14.57 -3.87
CA HIS A 59 -0.72 -14.10 -2.58
C HIS A 59 -0.92 -12.58 -2.48
N LEU A 60 -0.13 -11.77 -3.21
CA LEU A 60 -0.21 -10.31 -3.20
C LEU A 60 -1.54 -9.80 -3.75
N LEU A 61 -2.03 -10.45 -4.81
CA LEU A 61 -3.18 -9.99 -5.59
C LEU A 61 -4.49 -10.54 -5.02
N GLY A 62 -4.80 -10.11 -3.79
CA GLY A 62 -6.01 -10.45 -3.05
C GLY A 62 -7.30 -9.85 -3.62
N CYS A 63 -8.36 -9.95 -2.84
CA CYS A 63 -9.66 -9.35 -3.15
C CYS A 63 -9.87 -8.08 -2.33
N THR A 64 -10.48 -7.07 -2.93
CA THR A 64 -10.95 -5.86 -2.24
C THR A 64 -12.37 -5.51 -2.69
N SER A 65 -13.04 -4.59 -2.00
CA SER A 65 -14.38 -4.15 -2.42
C SER A 65 -14.30 -3.13 -3.56
N THR A 66 -15.30 -3.11 -4.43
CA THR A 66 -15.46 -2.03 -5.44
C THR A 66 -15.51 -0.66 -4.77
N LYS A 67 -16.10 -0.58 -3.57
CA LYS A 67 -16.18 0.65 -2.79
C LYS A 67 -14.81 1.15 -2.35
N THR A 68 -13.89 0.25 -1.95
CA THR A 68 -12.53 0.61 -1.54
C THR A 68 -11.77 1.25 -2.70
N LEU A 69 -11.84 0.67 -3.90
CA LEU A 69 -11.19 1.24 -5.07
C LEU A 69 -11.79 2.59 -5.48
N LEU A 70 -13.11 2.74 -5.38
CA LEU A 70 -13.77 4.04 -5.58
C LEU A 70 -13.36 5.06 -4.52
N HIS A 71 -13.15 4.65 -3.27
CA HIS A 71 -12.67 5.55 -2.22
C HIS A 71 -11.26 6.04 -2.50
N TRP A 72 -10.34 5.15 -2.88
CA TRP A 72 -8.98 5.54 -3.28
C TRP A 72 -9.00 6.54 -4.43
N LYS A 73 -9.86 6.33 -5.43
CA LYS A 73 -10.08 7.30 -6.49
C LYS A 73 -10.56 8.66 -5.96
N GLN A 74 -11.53 8.67 -5.05
CA GLN A 74 -12.03 9.92 -4.43
C GLN A 74 -10.93 10.66 -3.65
N VAL A 75 -10.09 9.94 -2.92
CA VAL A 75 -8.94 10.51 -2.20
C VAL A 75 -7.96 11.12 -3.18
N TYR A 76 -7.58 10.38 -4.23
CA TYR A 76 -6.68 10.86 -5.28
C TYR A 76 -7.22 12.11 -5.99
N GLU A 77 -8.49 12.11 -6.39
CA GLU A 77 -9.09 13.25 -7.10
C GLU A 77 -9.28 14.49 -6.21
N SER A 78 -9.49 14.30 -4.90
CA SER A 78 -9.74 15.42 -3.99
C SER A 78 -8.49 15.92 -3.25
N GLY A 79 -7.44 15.11 -3.15
CA GLY A 79 -6.26 15.41 -2.32
C GLY A 79 -6.58 15.50 -0.82
N GLN A 80 -7.70 14.91 -0.38
CA GLN A 80 -8.19 15.04 0.99
C GLN A 80 -8.29 13.68 1.67
N PHE A 81 -7.73 13.58 2.88
CA PHE A 81 -7.91 12.41 3.73
C PHE A 81 -9.28 12.50 4.44
N LYS A 82 -10.28 11.82 3.88
CA LYS A 82 -11.69 11.91 4.29
C LYS A 82 -12.45 10.60 4.16
N GLU A 83 -13.60 10.51 4.81
CA GLU A 83 -14.51 9.38 4.66
C GLU A 83 -15.05 9.24 3.22
N PHE A 84 -15.64 8.08 2.90
CA PHE A 84 -16.16 7.81 1.56
C PHE A 84 -17.27 8.79 1.17
N ASP A 85 -17.20 9.38 -0.01
CA ASP A 85 -18.24 10.27 -0.51
C ASP A 85 -19.37 9.45 -1.15
N TYR A 86 -20.54 9.42 -0.51
CA TYR A 86 -21.74 8.76 -1.04
C TYR A 86 -22.61 9.69 -1.90
N GLY A 87 -22.15 10.90 -2.22
CA GLY A 87 -22.90 11.92 -2.93
C GLY A 87 -24.13 12.39 -2.14
N SER A 88 -25.31 12.33 -2.76
CA SER A 88 -26.56 12.76 -2.12
C SER A 88 -26.91 11.98 -0.85
N LYS A 89 -26.33 10.78 -0.65
CA LYS A 89 -26.54 9.95 0.54
C LYS A 89 -25.61 10.30 1.70
N ASN A 90 -24.73 11.30 1.58
CA ASN A 90 -23.90 11.76 2.69
C ASN A 90 -24.76 12.22 3.88
N MET A 91 -25.90 12.88 3.63
CA MET A 91 -26.79 13.33 4.70
C MET A 91 -27.30 12.15 5.54
N GLU A 92 -27.69 11.05 4.89
CA GLU A 92 -28.12 9.82 5.57
C GLU A 92 -26.98 9.17 6.36
N LYS A 93 -25.73 9.25 5.86
CA LYS A 93 -24.57 8.56 6.45
C LYS A 93 -23.88 9.34 7.55
N TYR A 94 -23.81 10.66 7.42
CA TYR A 94 -22.97 11.52 8.24
C TYR A 94 -23.75 12.65 8.91
N ASN A 95 -25.05 12.82 8.61
CA ASN A 95 -25.83 14.00 9.00
C ASN A 95 -25.24 15.33 8.48
N GLN A 96 -24.50 15.27 7.38
CA GLN A 96 -23.92 16.42 6.68
C GLN A 96 -23.82 16.14 5.17
N THR A 97 -23.72 17.19 4.35
CA THR A 97 -23.75 17.05 2.88
C THR A 97 -22.42 16.59 2.28
N THR A 98 -21.31 16.76 2.99
CA THR A 98 -19.97 16.32 2.58
C THR A 98 -19.43 15.25 3.54
N PRO A 99 -18.54 14.34 3.11
CA PRO A 99 -17.92 13.40 4.04
C PRO A 99 -17.00 14.14 5.05
N PRO A 100 -16.97 13.71 6.31
CA PRO A 100 -16.06 14.28 7.31
C PRO A 100 -14.58 13.99 6.96
N LEU A 101 -13.70 14.92 7.33
CA LEU A 101 -12.25 14.78 7.19
C LEU A 101 -11.69 13.96 8.37
N TYR A 102 -10.67 13.15 8.10
CA TYR A 102 -9.88 12.53 9.16
C TYR A 102 -8.82 13.52 9.65
N ASP A 103 -8.93 13.96 10.90
CA ASP A 103 -7.95 14.88 11.50
C ASP A 103 -6.77 14.12 12.11
N ILE A 104 -5.68 14.02 11.34
CA ILE A 104 -4.44 13.34 11.74
C ILE A 104 -3.85 13.96 13.03
N ARG A 105 -4.10 15.24 13.30
CA ARG A 105 -3.61 15.91 14.53
C ARG A 105 -4.28 15.38 15.79
N ARG A 106 -5.35 14.58 15.66
CA ARG A 106 -6.01 13.89 16.78
C ARG A 106 -5.39 12.52 17.06
N MET A 107 -4.41 12.08 16.27
CA MET A 107 -3.63 10.88 16.54
C MET A 107 -2.53 11.20 17.57
N TYR A 108 -2.71 10.68 18.78
CA TYR A 108 -1.75 10.82 19.89
C TYR A 108 -0.83 9.61 20.03
N THR A 109 -1.11 8.53 19.31
CA THR A 109 -0.30 7.30 19.29
C THR A 109 1.14 7.64 18.92
N PRO A 110 2.13 7.21 19.73
CA PRO A 110 3.53 7.34 19.34
C PRO A 110 3.76 6.63 18.01
N THR A 111 4.29 7.37 17.03
CA THR A 111 4.38 6.94 15.64
C THR A 111 5.82 7.00 15.19
N ILE A 112 6.25 5.98 14.45
CA ILE A 112 7.55 5.91 13.80
C ILE A 112 7.29 5.64 12.33
N ILE A 113 8.01 6.33 11.45
CA ILE A 113 7.80 6.26 10.01
C ILE A 113 9.11 5.95 9.31
N TRP A 114 9.08 4.99 8.39
CA TRP A 114 10.05 4.87 7.32
C TRP A 114 9.35 5.17 5.99
N SER A 115 9.99 5.95 5.11
CA SER A 115 9.50 6.22 3.75
C SER A 115 10.52 5.85 2.69
N GLY A 116 10.04 5.48 1.50
CA GLY A 116 10.89 5.12 0.36
C GLY A 116 11.08 6.33 -0.55
N GLY A 117 12.31 6.62 -0.95
CA GLY A 117 12.59 7.77 -1.82
C GLY A 117 12.11 7.60 -3.27
N GLU A 118 11.84 6.36 -3.69
CA GLU A 118 11.29 6.01 -5.02
C GLU A 118 9.86 5.44 -4.91
N ASP A 119 9.20 5.59 -3.75
CA ASP A 119 7.82 5.14 -3.55
C ASP A 119 6.83 6.04 -4.30
N ILE A 120 6.10 5.46 -5.25
CA ILE A 120 5.12 6.16 -6.09
C ILE A 120 3.70 6.15 -5.52
N MET A 121 3.46 5.43 -4.42
CA MET A 121 2.18 5.35 -3.71
C MET A 121 2.16 6.17 -2.44
N SER A 122 3.22 6.07 -1.66
CA SER A 122 3.45 6.89 -0.46
C SER A 122 4.59 7.86 -0.77
N THR A 123 4.29 8.81 -1.66
CA THR A 123 5.29 9.72 -2.21
C THR A 123 5.98 10.53 -1.12
N GLN A 124 7.19 11.00 -1.41
CA GLN A 124 7.91 11.88 -0.51
C GLN A 124 7.11 13.18 -0.28
N GLU A 125 6.45 13.69 -1.32
CA GLU A 125 5.59 14.87 -1.24
C GLU A 125 4.42 14.66 -0.27
N ASP A 126 3.69 13.55 -0.38
CA ASP A 126 2.58 13.26 0.55
C ASP A 126 3.07 13.01 1.98
N THR A 127 4.24 12.39 2.12
CA THR A 127 4.89 12.17 3.42
C THR A 127 5.25 13.51 4.08
N GLU A 128 5.80 14.46 3.32
CA GLU A 128 6.14 15.80 3.82
C GLU A 128 4.90 16.60 4.24
N LEU A 129 3.74 16.36 3.63
CA LEU A 129 2.46 16.91 4.08
C LEU A 129 1.95 16.24 5.37
N LEU A 130 2.23 14.95 5.55
CA LEU A 130 1.81 14.16 6.71
C LEU A 130 2.60 14.52 7.97
N LEU A 131 3.93 14.58 7.89
CA LEU A 131 4.82 14.68 9.06
C LEU A 131 4.47 15.83 10.02
N PRO A 132 4.18 17.07 9.56
CA PRO A 132 3.83 18.18 10.44
C PRO A 132 2.50 18.00 11.18
N LEU A 133 1.63 17.09 10.71
CA LEU A 133 0.33 16.82 11.32
C LEU A 133 0.42 15.81 12.48
N LEU A 134 1.52 15.05 12.57
CA LEU A 134 1.74 14.03 13.58
C LEU A 134 2.23 14.65 14.89
N ARG A 135 1.39 14.60 15.93
CA ARG A 135 1.74 15.20 17.23
C ARG A 135 2.78 14.42 18.03
N ASN A 136 2.90 13.13 17.77
CA ASN A 136 3.76 12.23 18.53
C ASN A 136 4.62 11.37 17.58
N LEU A 137 5.37 12.05 16.71
CA LEU A 137 6.35 11.40 15.83
C LEU A 137 7.65 11.21 16.61
N LEU A 138 8.01 9.95 16.85
CA LEU A 138 9.21 9.59 17.62
C LEU A 138 10.45 9.45 16.72
N HIS A 139 10.26 8.99 15.49
CA HIS A 139 11.35 8.76 14.55
C HIS A 139 10.82 8.80 13.10
N TYR A 140 11.63 9.35 12.20
CA TYR A 140 11.39 9.37 10.76
C TYR A 140 12.69 9.13 10.00
N ARG A 141 12.68 8.16 9.09
CA ARG A 141 13.82 7.85 8.23
C ARG A 141 13.39 7.62 6.79
N VAL A 142 14.11 8.21 5.85
CA VAL A 142 13.95 7.94 4.41
C VAL A 142 14.96 6.89 3.98
N ILE A 143 14.53 5.90 3.22
CA ILE A 143 15.39 4.93 2.53
C ILE A 143 15.37 5.28 1.03
N PRO A 144 16.39 6.00 0.51
CA PRO A 144 16.25 6.72 -0.75
C PRO A 144 15.92 5.88 -1.98
N HIS A 145 16.41 4.63 -2.02
CA HIS A 145 16.30 3.73 -3.19
C HIS A 145 15.15 2.71 -3.06
N TRP A 146 14.32 2.83 -2.02
CA TRP A 146 13.20 1.93 -1.79
C TRP A 146 11.93 2.44 -2.48
N MET A 147 11.22 1.51 -3.10
CA MET A 147 9.85 1.66 -3.58
C MET A 147 8.85 1.06 -2.58
N HIS A 148 7.56 1.10 -2.90
CA HIS A 148 6.49 0.74 -1.98
C HIS A 148 6.58 -0.71 -1.46
N TYR A 149 6.97 -1.64 -2.32
CA TYR A 149 7.00 -3.06 -1.97
C TYR A 149 8.32 -3.52 -1.34
N ASP A 150 9.38 -2.69 -1.35
CA ASP A 150 10.66 -3.00 -0.70
C ASP A 150 10.51 -3.18 0.82
N PHE A 151 9.58 -2.45 1.43
CA PHE A 151 9.22 -2.57 2.85
C PHE A 151 8.75 -3.96 3.27
N VAL A 152 8.30 -4.80 2.34
CA VAL A 152 7.77 -6.13 2.62
C VAL A 152 8.64 -7.21 1.97
N PHE A 153 9.08 -7.00 0.73
CA PHE A 153 9.76 -8.02 -0.08
C PHE A 153 11.23 -7.70 -0.38
N GLY A 154 11.74 -6.57 0.12
CA GLY A 154 13.13 -6.14 -0.04
C GLY A 154 14.10 -7.16 0.53
N LEU A 155 15.09 -7.57 -0.27
CA LEU A 155 16.16 -8.48 0.17
C LEU A 155 16.99 -7.87 1.30
N ASN A 156 17.16 -6.55 1.29
CA ASN A 156 17.84 -5.79 2.34
C ASN A 156 16.89 -5.26 3.44
N ALA A 157 15.61 -5.66 3.46
CA ALA A 157 14.64 -5.11 4.41
C ALA A 157 14.99 -5.40 5.88
N CYS A 158 15.67 -6.51 6.14
CA CYS A 158 16.17 -6.82 7.48
C CYS A 158 17.15 -5.76 7.97
N GLN A 159 18.18 -5.48 7.18
CA GLN A 159 19.27 -4.59 7.55
C GLN A 159 18.86 -3.11 7.54
N GLU A 160 18.02 -2.72 6.59
CA GLU A 160 17.64 -1.30 6.43
C GLU A 160 16.50 -0.88 7.35
N LEU A 161 15.60 -1.80 7.75
CA LEU A 161 14.39 -1.47 8.51
C LEU A 161 14.13 -2.40 9.70
N TYR A 162 14.07 -3.72 9.50
CA TYR A 162 13.55 -4.60 10.56
C TYR A 162 14.45 -4.67 11.79
N ASP A 163 15.77 -4.63 11.63
CA ASP A 163 16.70 -4.65 12.77
C ASP A 163 16.51 -3.40 13.65
N GLU A 164 16.41 -2.22 13.03
CA GLU A 164 16.11 -0.95 13.72
C GLU A 164 14.72 -0.96 14.37
N LEU A 165 13.70 -1.45 13.66
CA LEU A 165 12.34 -1.59 14.19
C LEU A 165 12.31 -2.47 15.45
N VAL A 166 12.98 -3.62 15.42
CA VAL A 166 13.05 -4.55 16.56
C VAL A 166 13.77 -3.90 17.74
N GLU A 167 14.89 -3.21 17.49
CA GLU A 167 15.62 -2.48 18.54
C GLU A 167 14.74 -1.43 19.21
N ILE A 168 14.00 -0.64 18.42
CA ILE A 168 13.07 0.37 18.94
C ILE A 168 11.98 -0.30 19.78
N ILE A 169 11.35 -1.39 19.30
CA ILE A 169 10.30 -2.09 20.04
C ILE A 169 10.82 -2.63 21.37
N GLN A 170 12.02 -3.21 21.38
CA GLN A 170 12.61 -3.78 22.60
C GLN A 170 12.99 -2.72 23.64
N ASN A 171 13.36 -1.53 23.19
CA ASN A 171 13.73 -0.41 24.04
C ASN A 171 12.59 0.61 24.21
N PHE A 172 11.38 0.28 23.77
CA PHE A 172 10.24 1.19 23.87
C PHE A 172 9.86 1.38 25.35
N PRO A 173 9.85 2.63 25.85
CA PRO A 173 9.61 2.92 27.26
C PRO A 173 8.19 2.61 27.74
#